data_AF-A0A956SPY4-F1
#
_entry.id   AF-A0A956SPY4-F1
#
_cell.length_a   1.000
_cell.length_b   1.000
_cell.length_c   1.000
_cell.angle_alpha   90.00
_cell.angle_beta   90.00
_cell.angle_gamma   90.00
#
_symmetry.space_group_name_H-M   'P 1'
#
loop_
_entity.id
_entity.type
_entity.pdbx_description
1 polymer ?
#
loop_
_entity_poly.entity_id
_entity_poly.type
_entity_poly.pdbx_seq_one_letter_code
_entity_poly.pdbx_strand_id
1 'polypeptide(L)' 'MIRNVTGFAVFAFLAMIAFKILGGIFGALIGLILTLLWWALVGFVIYTIIKIFSPGTAQKIRETIRGEGSPAS' A
#
# COMPACT_ATOMS: atom_id res chain seq x y z
N MET A 1 40.57 -16.90 -23.48
CA MET A 1 40.10 -16.22 -22.25
C MET A 1 38.95 -15.25 -22.50
N ILE A 2 39.04 -14.35 -23.51
CA ILE A 2 37.93 -13.44 -23.91
C ILE A 2 36.59 -14.16 -24.14
N ARG A 3 36.58 -15.34 -24.75
CA ARG A 3 35.36 -16.15 -24.96
C ARG A 3 34.62 -16.51 -23.66
N ASN A 4 35.33 -16.73 -22.55
CA ASN A 4 34.72 -16.99 -21.24
C ASN A 4 34.25 -15.71 -20.55
N VAL A 5 35.01 -14.62 -20.70
CA VAL A 5 34.64 -13.30 -20.15
C VAL A 5 33.38 -12.76 -20.82
N THR A 6 33.25 -12.90 -22.14
CA THR A 6 32.05 -12.51 -22.87
C THR A 6 30.83 -13.33 -22.46
N GLY A 7 30.98 -14.65 -22.28
CA GLY A 7 29.89 -15.51 -21.79
C GLY A 7 29.43 -15.12 -20.38
N PHE A 8 30.37 -14.85 -19.47
CA PHE A 8 30.07 -14.37 -18.12
C PHE A 8 29.39 -12.98 -18.14
N ALA A 9 29.85 -12.07 -18.99
CA ALA A 9 29.26 -10.74 -19.12
C ALA A 9 27.79 -10.79 -19.60
N VAL A 10 27.49 -11.64 -20.59
CA VAL A 10 26.12 -11.83 -21.07
C VAL A 10 25.24 -12.45 -19.98
N PHE A 11 25.74 -13.46 -19.28
CA PHE A 11 25.01 -14.08 -18.16
C PHE A 11 24.74 -13.10 -17.03
N ALA A 12 25.74 -12.31 -16.62
CA ALA A 12 25.60 -11.30 -15.60
C ALA A 12 24.59 -10.22 -16.01
N PHE A 13 24.58 -9.81 -17.28
CA PHE A 13 23.60 -8.87 -17.81
C PHE A 13 22.16 -9.43 -17.75
N LEU A 14 21.97 -10.69 -18.14
CA LEU A 14 20.67 -11.37 -18.04
C LEU A 14 20.22 -11.53 -16.58
N ALA A 15 21.13 -11.92 -15.69
CA ALA A 15 20.86 -12.02 -14.25
C ALA A 15 20.47 -10.66 -13.65
N MET A 16 21.14 -9.57 -14.07
CA MET A 16 20.80 -8.21 -13.64
C MET A 16 19.39 -7.81 -14.07
N ILE A 17 18.99 -8.14 -15.32
CA ILE A 17 17.64 -7.88 -15.82
C ILE A 17 16.62 -8.68 -15.01
N ALA A 18 16.86 -9.97 -14.80
CA ALA A 18 15.98 -10.81 -13.99
C ALA A 18 15.80 -10.23 -12.58
N PHE A 19 16.90 -9.83 -11.94
CA PHE A 19 16.87 -9.23 -10.59
C PHE A 19 16.11 -7.90 -10.57
N LYS A 20 16.23 -7.07 -11.60
CA LYS A 20 15.45 -5.84 -11.75
C LYS A 20 13.96 -6.12 -11.86
N ILE A 21 13.56 -7.13 -12.62
CA ILE A 21 12.15 -7.50 -12.77
C ILE A 21 11.59 -8.01 -11.44
N LEU A 22 12.31 -8.91 -10.77
CA LEU A 22 11.96 -9.38 -9.43
C LEU A 22 11.83 -8.22 -8.44
N GLY A 23 12.85 -7.36 -8.35
CA GLY A 23 12.82 -6.17 -7.49
C GLY A 23 11.67 -5.21 -7.82
N GLY A 24 11.34 -5.04 -9.10
CA GLY A 24 10.22 -4.21 -9.54
C GLY A 24 8.86 -4.76 -9.11
N ILE A 25 8.65 -6.08 -9.20
CA ILE A 25 7.39 -6.72 -8.76
C ILE A 25 7.23 -6.61 -7.25
N PHE A 26 8.28 -6.94 -6.48
CA PHE A 26 8.26 -6.79 -5.03
C PHE A 26 8.07 -5.33 -4.61
N GLY A 27 8.76 -4.41 -5.28
CA GLY A 27 8.61 -2.97 -5.05
C GLY A 27 7.20 -2.47 -5.34
N ALA A 28 6.56 -2.96 -6.41
CA ALA A 28 5.18 -2.61 -6.74
C ALA A 28 4.18 -3.11 -5.69
N LEU A 29 4.33 -4.36 -5.22
CA LEU A 29 3.50 -4.93 -4.17
C LEU A 29 3.64 -4.15 -2.85
N ILE A 30 4.88 -3.90 -2.43
CA ILE A 30 5.16 -3.13 -1.22
C ILE A 30 4.63 -1.69 -1.36
N GLY A 31 4.87 -1.05 -2.51
CA GLY A 31 4.37 0.29 -2.80
C GLY A 31 2.85 0.37 -2.74
N LEU A 32 2.15 -0.64 -3.25
CA LEU A 32 0.69 -0.72 -3.17
C LEU A 32 0.19 -0.84 -1.73
N ILE A 33 0.82 -1.72 -0.93
CA ILE A 33 0.50 -1.87 0.49
C ILE A 33 0.74 -0.55 1.23
N LEU A 34 1.88 0.11 1.02
CA LEU A 34 2.21 1.39 1.64
C LEU A 34 1.24 2.49 1.22
N THR A 35 0.83 2.51 -0.05
CA THR A 35 -0.17 3.46 -0.54
C THR A 35 -1.49 3.23 0.18
N LEU A 36 -2.01 2.01 0.20
CA LEU A 36 -3.24 1.68 0.93
C LEU A 36 -3.16 2.06 2.41
N LEU A 37 -2.02 1.78 3.04
CA LEU A 37 -1.77 2.14 4.44
C LEU A 37 -1.76 3.65 4.65
N TRP A 38 -1.18 4.41 3.72
CA TRP A 38 -1.20 5.88 3.73
C TRP A 38 -2.63 6.42 3.66
N TRP A 39 -3.44 5.90 2.73
CA TRP A 39 -4.86 6.28 2.62
C TRP A 39 -5.65 5.93 3.89
N ALA A 40 -5.41 4.76 4.47
CA ALA A 40 -6.02 4.36 5.74
C ALA A 40 -5.60 5.28 6.90
N LEU A 41 -4.32 5.68 6.94
CA LEU A 41 -3.79 6.59 7.95
C LEU A 41 -4.43 7.98 7.81
N VAL A 42 -4.60 8.50 6.60
CA VAL A 42 -5.30 9.77 6.35
C VAL A 42 -6.75 9.68 6.86
N GLY A 43 -7.49 8.61 6.54
CA GLY A 43 -8.84 8.40 7.06
C GLY A 43 -8.89 8.34 8.58
N PHE A 44 -7.91 7.69 9.21
CA PHE A 44 -7.78 7.61 10.66
C PHE A 44 -7.51 8.99 11.28
N VAL A 45 -6.62 9.78 10.69
CA VAL A 45 -6.30 11.15 11.15
C VAL A 45 -7.56 12.03 11.06
N ILE A 46 -8.27 12.00 9.93
CA ILE A 46 -9.51 12.75 9.76
C ILE A 46 -10.55 12.35 10.81
N TYR A 47 -10.78 11.05 11.00
CA TYR A 47 -11.69 10.56 12.03
C TYR A 47 -11.28 11.01 13.43
N THR A 48 -9.98 10.98 13.72
CA THR A 48 -9.44 11.42 15.02
C THR A 48 -9.66 12.91 15.26
N ILE A 49 -9.43 13.74 14.24
CA ILE A 49 -9.71 15.18 14.30
C ILE A 49 -11.20 15.41 14.55
N ILE A 50 -12.09 14.77 13.78
CA ILE A 50 -13.54 14.91 13.97
C ILE A 50 -13.93 14.45 15.38
N LYS A 51 -13.36 13.35 15.87
CA LYS A 51 -13.63 12.84 17.22
C LYS A 51 -13.22 13.81 18.33
N ILE A 52 -12.11 14.53 18.16
CA ILE A 52 -11.61 15.50 19.14
C ILE A 52 -12.49 16.77 19.15
N PHE A 53 -12.84 17.30 17.98
CA PHE A 53 -13.58 18.56 17.88
C PHE A 53 -15.12 18.39 17.93
N SER A 54 -15.66 17.27 17.46
CA SER A 54 -17.09 16.97 17.43
C SER A 54 -17.35 15.48 17.67
N PRO A 55 -17.37 15.04 18.95
CA PRO A 55 -17.58 13.64 19.29
C PRO A 55 -18.95 13.10 18.80
N GLY A 56 -19.97 13.96 18.73
CA GLY A 56 -21.30 13.60 18.21
C GLY A 56 -21.31 13.32 16.70
N THR A 57 -20.50 14.03 15.92
CA THR A 57 -20.34 13.76 14.48
C THR A 57 -19.56 12.45 14.26
N ALA A 58 -18.54 12.18 15.09
CA ALA A 58 -17.79 10.93 15.02
C ALA A 58 -18.67 9.70 15.35
N GLN A 59 -19.61 9.80 16.30
CA GLN A 59 -20.58 8.75 16.58
C GLN A 59 -21.49 8.46 15.39
N LYS A 60 -22.08 9.48 14.76
CA LYS A 60 -22.93 9.30 13.56
C LYS A 60 -22.19 8.68 12.39
N ILE A 61 -20.94 9.08 12.16
CA ILE A 61 -20.09 8.48 11.12
C ILE A 61 -19.84 7.01 11.45
N ARG A 62 -19.54 6.68 12.71
CA ARG A 62 -19.32 5.30 13.15
C ARG A 62 -20.57 4.43 13.01
N GLU A 63 -21.75 4.94 13.39
CA GLU A 63 -23.04 4.25 13.25
C GLU A 63 -23.41 4.01 11.78
N THR A 64 -23.15 5.01 10.92
CA THR A 64 -23.40 4.91 9.47
C THR A 64 -22.47 3.89 8.82
N ILE A 65 -21.18 3.90 9.17
CA ILE A 65 -20.18 2.93 8.67
C ILE A 65 -20.47 1.51 9.18
N ARG A 66 -20.94 1.38 10.44
CA ARG A 66 -21.32 0.08 11.02
C ARG A 66 -22.66 -0.45 10.51
N GLY A 67 -23.45 0.37 9.82
CA GLY A 67 -24.80 -0.01 9.39
C GLY A 67 -25.83 -0.04 10.53
N GLU A 68 -25.48 0.45 11.72
CA GLU A 68 -26.38 0.50 12.89
C GLU A 68 -27.43 1.62 12.79
N GLY A 69 -27.35 2.47 11.74
CA GLY A 69 -28.28 3.57 11.48
C GLY A 69 -29.50 3.24 10.61
N SER A 70 -29.71 1.98 10.21
CA SER A 70 -30.96 1.58 9.56
C SER A 70 -31.96 1.18 10.66
N PRO A 71 -32.99 1.98 10.97
CA PRO A 71 -34.08 1.51 11.81
C PRO A 71 -34.76 0.36 11.08
N ALA A 72 -34.46 -0.87 11.50
CA ALA A 72 -35.28 -2.01 11.21
C ALA A 72 -36.52 -1.95 12.11
N SER A 73 -37.47 -1.07 11.76
CA SER A 73 -38.88 -1.07 12.18
C SER A 73 -39.56 0.23 11.72
#